data_AF-A0A937AAR8-F1
#
_entry.id   AF-A0A937AAR8-F1
#
_cell.length_a   1.000
_cell.length_b   1.000
_cell.length_c   1.000
_cell.angle_alpha   90.00
_cell.angle_beta   90.00
_cell.angle_gamma   90.00
#
_symmetry.space_group_name_H-M   'P 1'
#
loop_
_entity.id
_entity.type
_entity.pdbx_description
1 polymer ?
#
loop_
_entity_poly.entity_id
_entity_poly.type
_entity_poly.pdbx_seq_one_letter_code
_entity_poly.pdbx_strand_id
1 'polypeptide(L)'
;MRICLLLIIFIILYIPARAQTLDSVNYQELQKKVEHASQMAINYLKTSQKQESDSPRYFKGEWGSIMEMNFWFPILGGYQRAYDSNCFAVAGTYNILAQLYLEHPEYEEIPEMLNLAFPRIMAYESDGSFNFWNALPPTHKMRVIFEPDNPLVRRPNNFKLSLNFISKAANVPNDNDDTAAGYMALYYHNKIFKSSIPDSLTQFGQMVTQYRDLDRRNRHWYNVFRSHGYDIGAYLTWLADEHEYLGNWNLLKDYIHAQLFYLPISKMYPHAYKPYIPYGTNDLDPIVNTNVLSAFELLNIENPKGFNDALDFIEKCVAREDYDFAATYYPNRYHMPYYISKSWQLGVKELERVKQPIVDFLLENQHENGSWSSRDLINDHDTLQSTIYALNTYLHFDMLDNERVRTSAFKALEYILSHKIKTLNGYYWKGGVFFAGGTVVRHILHWKSDAFTTALTLEALLGMKGYLEEKDSLKHFSEAQLIE
;
A
#
# COMPACT_ATOMS: atom_id res chain seq x y z
N MET A 1 46.00 -46.55 23.40
CA MET A 1 45.38 -46.72 22.07
C MET A 1 43.94 -46.21 22.17
N ARG A 2 43.55 -45.21 21.35
CA ARG A 2 42.20 -44.60 21.23
C ARG A 2 41.83 -43.45 22.17
N ILE A 3 42.69 -42.43 22.22
CA ILE A 3 42.28 -41.01 22.24
C ILE A 3 43.18 -40.36 21.18
N CYS A 4 42.59 -39.63 20.21
CA CYS A 4 43.20 -38.58 19.36
C CYS A 4 42.67 -38.45 17.92
N LEU A 5 41.72 -39.26 17.41
CA LEU A 5 41.38 -39.21 15.97
C LEU A 5 40.01 -38.63 15.57
N LEU A 6 39.22 -38.08 16.50
CA LEU A 6 37.85 -37.61 16.19
C LEU A 6 37.61 -36.10 16.34
N LEU A 7 38.62 -35.32 16.70
CA LEU A 7 38.52 -33.85 16.86
C LEU A 7 39.16 -33.04 15.72
N ILE A 8 39.75 -33.70 14.71
CA ILE A 8 40.43 -33.03 13.59
C ILE A 8 39.55 -32.95 12.33
N ILE A 9 38.41 -33.65 12.27
CA ILE A 9 37.53 -33.66 11.08
C ILE A 9 36.41 -32.59 11.14
N PHE A 10 36.25 -31.87 12.25
CA PHE A 10 35.28 -30.75 12.35
C PHE A 10 35.88 -29.34 12.22
N ILE A 11 37.19 -29.23 11.95
CA ILE A 11 37.89 -27.94 11.79
C ILE A 11 38.17 -27.60 10.32
N ILE A 12 37.90 -28.53 9.39
CA ILE A 12 38.06 -28.31 7.95
C ILE A 12 36.68 -28.32 7.31
N LEU A 13 36.03 -27.15 7.28
CA LEU A 13 34.97 -26.69 6.34
C LEU A 13 34.15 -25.52 6.90
N TYR A 14 34.59 -24.86 7.98
CA TYR A 14 34.24 -23.45 8.19
C TYR A 14 35.23 -22.60 7.38
N ILE A 15 35.10 -22.66 6.05
CA ILE A 15 35.55 -21.54 5.24
C ILE A 15 34.54 -20.45 5.57
N PRO A 16 34.88 -19.39 6.31
CA PRO A 16 34.00 -18.24 6.37
C PRO A 16 33.75 -17.86 4.92
N ALA A 17 32.49 -17.94 4.47
CA ALA A 17 32.10 -17.44 3.17
C ALA A 17 32.73 -16.05 3.08
N ARG A 18 33.74 -15.94 2.23
CA ARG A 18 34.53 -14.72 2.07
C ARG A 18 33.48 -13.67 1.76
N ALA A 19 33.21 -12.77 2.71
CA ALA A 19 32.36 -11.64 2.46
C ALA A 19 32.96 -11.01 1.20
N GLN A 20 32.25 -11.10 0.07
CA GLN A 20 32.62 -10.36 -1.11
C GLN A 20 32.59 -8.91 -0.66
N THR A 21 33.77 -8.36 -0.45
CA THR A 21 33.95 -6.93 -0.24
C THR A 21 33.27 -6.26 -1.44
N LEU A 22 32.39 -5.30 -1.18
CA LEU A 22 31.60 -4.59 -2.20
C LEU A 22 32.47 -4.01 -3.34
N ASP A 23 33.79 -3.91 -3.15
CA ASP A 23 34.80 -3.58 -4.15
C ASP A 23 34.77 -4.43 -5.43
N SER A 24 34.04 -5.55 -5.47
CA SER A 24 33.85 -6.37 -6.68
C SER A 24 32.54 -6.13 -7.45
N VAL A 25 31.67 -5.19 -7.03
CA VAL A 25 30.43 -4.90 -7.77
C VAL A 25 30.78 -4.16 -9.05
N ASN A 26 30.54 -4.82 -10.19
CA ASN A 26 30.62 -4.17 -11.50
C ASN A 26 29.39 -3.28 -11.69
N TYR A 27 29.49 -2.02 -11.25
CA TYR A 27 28.41 -1.04 -11.28
C TYR A 27 27.80 -0.87 -12.68
N GLN A 28 28.61 -0.86 -13.74
CA GLN A 28 28.15 -0.73 -15.12
C GLN A 28 27.33 -1.94 -15.58
N GLU A 29 27.74 -3.16 -15.20
CA GLU A 29 26.98 -4.36 -15.53
C GLU A 29 25.65 -4.40 -14.76
N LEU A 30 25.66 -4.00 -13.49
CA LEU A 30 24.47 -3.93 -12.67
C LEU A 30 23.48 -2.87 -13.19
N GLN A 31 23.98 -1.68 -13.55
CA GLN A 31 23.17 -0.62 -14.16
C GLN A 31 22.46 -1.13 -15.42
N LYS A 32 23.18 -1.79 -16.35
CA LYS A 32 22.57 -2.39 -17.56
C LYS A 32 21.51 -3.43 -17.23
N LYS A 33 21.71 -4.25 -16.18
CA LYS A 33 20.72 -5.23 -15.72
C LYS A 33 19.47 -4.54 -15.18
N VAL A 34 19.63 -3.47 -14.41
CA VAL A 34 18.55 -2.67 -13.84
C VAL A 34 17.76 -1.96 -14.94
N GLU A 35 18.45 -1.31 -15.88
CA GLU A 35 17.83 -0.61 -17.01
C GLU A 35 17.01 -1.57 -17.88
N HIS A 36 17.59 -2.71 -18.26
CA HIS A 36 16.88 -3.75 -19.01
C HIS A 36 15.67 -4.29 -18.25
N ALA A 37 15.82 -4.54 -16.95
CA ALA A 37 14.70 -5.01 -16.12
C ALA A 37 13.58 -3.95 -16.02
N SER A 38 13.92 -2.67 -15.95
CA SER A 38 12.98 -1.55 -15.88
C SER A 38 12.16 -1.43 -17.16
N GLN A 39 12.82 -1.45 -18.34
CA GLN A 39 12.10 -1.43 -19.62
C GLN A 39 11.17 -2.63 -19.76
N MET A 40 11.61 -3.82 -19.34
CA MET A 40 10.79 -5.02 -19.40
C MET A 40 9.60 -4.96 -18.43
N ALA A 41 9.73 -4.28 -17.28
CA ALA A 41 8.64 -4.04 -16.35
C ALA A 41 7.60 -3.08 -16.94
N ILE A 42 8.04 -1.99 -17.57
CA ILE A 42 7.17 -1.03 -18.28
C ILE A 42 6.37 -1.74 -19.37
N ASN A 43 7.02 -2.58 -20.17
CA ASN A 43 6.34 -3.36 -21.22
C ASN A 43 5.27 -4.30 -20.65
N TYR A 44 5.53 -4.94 -19.50
CA TYR A 44 4.53 -5.74 -18.82
C TYR A 44 3.35 -4.89 -18.32
N LEU A 45 3.61 -3.75 -17.66
CA LEU A 45 2.56 -2.87 -17.16
C LEU A 45 1.66 -2.35 -18.28
N LYS A 46 2.25 -1.99 -19.43
CA LYS A 46 1.52 -1.57 -20.63
C LYS A 46 0.63 -2.68 -21.18
N THR A 47 1.17 -3.88 -21.32
CA THR A 47 0.44 -5.01 -21.93
C THR A 47 -0.56 -5.67 -20.99
N SER A 48 -0.38 -5.54 -19.67
CA SER A 48 -1.30 -6.08 -18.67
C SER A 48 -2.49 -5.15 -18.37
N GLN A 49 -2.38 -3.86 -18.71
CA GLN A 49 -3.46 -2.89 -18.57
C GLN A 49 -4.65 -3.22 -19.49
N LYS A 50 -5.87 -3.11 -18.97
CA LYS A 50 -7.09 -3.39 -19.73
C LYS A 50 -7.35 -2.31 -20.78
N GLN A 51 -7.34 -2.69 -22.05
CA GLN A 51 -7.56 -1.77 -23.17
C GLN A 51 -9.05 -1.47 -23.43
N GLU A 52 -9.91 -2.39 -23.03
CA GLU A 52 -11.36 -2.33 -23.23
C GLU A 52 -12.09 -2.80 -21.96
N SER A 53 -13.39 -2.51 -21.87
CA SER A 53 -14.26 -2.96 -20.78
C SER A 53 -15.05 -4.20 -21.20
N ASP A 54 -15.15 -5.19 -20.31
CA ASP A 54 -16.13 -6.28 -20.34
C ASP A 54 -16.94 -6.18 -19.06
N SER A 55 -17.81 -5.17 -18.97
CA SER A 55 -18.51 -4.81 -17.73
C SER A 55 -19.52 -5.91 -17.33
N PRO A 56 -19.55 -6.36 -16.06
CA PRO A 56 -18.80 -5.84 -14.91
C PRO A 56 -17.45 -6.55 -14.65
N ARG A 57 -17.02 -7.49 -15.49
CA ARG A 57 -15.86 -8.35 -15.22
C ARG A 57 -14.54 -7.61 -15.14
N TYR A 58 -14.30 -6.65 -16.03
CA TYR A 58 -13.17 -5.74 -15.99
C TYR A 58 -13.49 -4.44 -16.73
N PHE A 59 -12.76 -3.39 -16.43
CA PHE A 59 -12.96 -2.04 -16.94
C PHE A 59 -11.70 -1.53 -17.65
N LYS A 60 -11.90 -0.79 -18.73
CA LYS A 60 -10.83 -0.11 -19.46
C LYS A 60 -9.99 0.76 -18.51
N GLY A 61 -8.67 0.73 -18.70
CA GLY A 61 -7.69 1.53 -17.95
C GLY A 61 -7.17 0.90 -16.67
N GLU A 62 -7.81 -0.15 -16.16
CA GLU A 62 -7.39 -0.75 -14.91
C GLU A 62 -6.24 -1.74 -15.07
N TRP A 63 -5.46 -1.88 -13.99
CA TRP A 63 -4.59 -3.03 -13.78
C TRP A 63 -5.28 -4.02 -12.87
N GLY A 64 -5.15 -5.31 -13.20
CA GLY A 64 -5.83 -6.36 -12.48
C GLY A 64 -5.39 -6.48 -11.02
N SER A 65 -6.37 -6.67 -10.14
CA SER A 65 -6.15 -7.19 -8.80
C SER A 65 -6.96 -8.47 -8.60
N ILE A 66 -6.58 -9.27 -7.61
CA ILE A 66 -7.28 -10.49 -7.23
C ILE A 66 -7.70 -10.35 -5.77
N MET A 67 -9.00 -10.45 -5.52
CA MET A 67 -9.58 -10.64 -4.20
C MET A 67 -9.63 -12.14 -3.88
N GLU A 68 -9.01 -12.55 -2.79
CA GLU A 68 -8.84 -13.95 -2.42
C GLU A 68 -9.19 -14.21 -0.95
N MET A 69 -9.87 -15.34 -0.72
CA MET A 69 -10.05 -15.94 0.61
C MET A 69 -9.29 -17.25 0.72
N ASN A 70 -8.35 -17.34 1.67
CA ASN A 70 -7.50 -18.52 1.83
C ASN A 70 -8.15 -19.64 2.66
N PHE A 71 -9.19 -19.35 3.45
CA PHE A 71 -9.85 -20.33 4.30
C PHE A 71 -11.31 -19.96 4.58
N TRP A 72 -12.03 -20.90 5.19
CA TRP A 72 -13.45 -20.72 5.49
C TRP A 72 -13.69 -19.73 6.63
N PHE A 73 -14.70 -18.88 6.47
CA PHE A 73 -15.18 -17.94 7.49
C PHE A 73 -16.72 -17.98 7.59
N PRO A 74 -17.33 -18.02 8.80
CA PRO A 74 -18.76 -18.28 9.02
C PRO A 74 -19.79 -17.44 8.25
N ILE A 75 -19.39 -16.29 7.72
CA ILE A 75 -20.29 -15.36 7.00
C ILE A 75 -19.82 -15.10 5.55
N LEU A 76 -18.54 -15.34 5.25
CA LEU A 76 -17.98 -15.10 3.92
C LEU A 76 -17.88 -16.38 3.06
N GLY A 77 -17.97 -17.56 3.68
CA GLY A 77 -17.88 -18.84 2.96
C GLY A 77 -16.46 -19.41 2.93
N GLY A 78 -16.20 -20.31 1.97
CA GLY A 78 -14.93 -21.05 1.82
C GLY A 78 -13.95 -20.38 0.84
N TYR A 79 -12.92 -21.13 0.42
CA TYR A 79 -11.93 -20.66 -0.55
C TYR A 79 -12.58 -20.06 -1.79
N GLN A 80 -12.19 -18.83 -2.13
CA GLN A 80 -12.68 -18.12 -3.30
C GLN A 80 -11.61 -17.16 -3.79
N ARG A 81 -11.43 -17.11 -5.11
CA ARG A 81 -10.49 -16.22 -5.77
C ARG A 81 -11.17 -15.60 -6.98
N ALA A 82 -11.17 -14.29 -7.07
CA ALA A 82 -11.83 -13.57 -8.14
C ALA A 82 -11.03 -12.33 -8.54
N TYR A 83 -11.07 -12.01 -9.84
CA TYR A 83 -10.58 -10.72 -10.32
C TYR A 83 -11.39 -9.60 -9.68
N ASP A 84 -10.71 -8.54 -9.24
CA ASP A 84 -11.32 -7.36 -8.63
C ASP A 84 -10.75 -6.06 -9.20
N SER A 85 -11.63 -5.07 -9.30
CA SER A 85 -11.33 -3.71 -9.73
C SER A 85 -11.57 -2.74 -8.58
N ASN A 86 -10.49 -2.19 -8.03
CA ASN A 86 -10.52 -1.26 -6.90
C ASN A 86 -9.63 -0.04 -7.14
N CYS A 87 -9.99 1.06 -6.47
CA CYS A 87 -9.31 2.34 -6.56
C CYS A 87 -7.84 2.22 -6.16
N PHE A 88 -7.56 1.61 -4.99
CA PHE A 88 -6.21 1.43 -4.49
C PHE A 88 -5.21 0.88 -5.52
N ALA A 89 -5.51 -0.26 -6.17
CA ALA A 89 -4.59 -0.86 -7.13
C ALA A 89 -4.39 0.03 -8.37
N VAL A 90 -5.46 0.66 -8.86
CA VAL A 90 -5.41 1.49 -10.07
C VAL A 90 -4.72 2.83 -9.81
N ALA A 91 -5.18 3.57 -8.79
CA ALA A 91 -4.60 4.85 -8.38
C ALA A 91 -3.19 4.69 -7.84
N GLY A 92 -2.90 3.63 -7.07
CA GLY A 92 -1.56 3.33 -6.57
C GLY A 92 -0.57 3.07 -7.71
N THR A 93 -0.93 2.22 -8.68
CA THR A 93 -0.09 1.98 -9.88
C THR A 93 0.09 3.25 -10.70
N TYR A 94 -0.98 4.02 -10.88
CA TYR A 94 -0.95 5.30 -11.57
C TYR A 94 0.01 6.29 -10.91
N ASN A 95 -0.10 6.48 -9.59
CA ASN A 95 0.70 7.45 -8.85
C ASN A 95 2.19 7.10 -8.89
N ILE A 96 2.55 5.81 -8.76
CA ILE A 96 3.93 5.34 -8.92
C ILE A 96 4.42 5.66 -10.33
N LEU A 97 3.70 5.24 -11.38
CA LEU A 97 4.10 5.48 -12.76
C LEU A 97 4.23 6.97 -13.09
N ALA A 98 3.32 7.80 -12.60
CA ALA A 98 3.32 9.23 -12.85
C ALA A 98 4.50 9.94 -12.16
N GLN A 99 4.81 9.57 -10.92
CA GLN A 99 6.01 10.05 -10.23
C GLN A 99 7.27 9.65 -11.02
N LEU A 100 7.39 8.37 -11.40
CA LEU A 100 8.54 7.88 -12.15
C LEU A 100 8.70 8.57 -13.50
N TYR A 101 7.62 8.89 -14.21
CA TYR A 101 7.71 9.63 -15.47
C TYR A 101 8.18 11.08 -15.28
N LEU A 102 7.78 11.72 -14.17
CA LEU A 102 8.26 13.07 -13.86
C LEU A 102 9.75 13.09 -13.52
N GLU A 103 10.27 12.02 -12.93
CA GLU A 103 11.69 11.84 -12.60
C GLU A 103 12.51 11.33 -13.81
N HIS A 104 11.91 10.48 -14.64
CA HIS A 104 12.51 9.79 -15.78
C HIS A 104 11.65 9.95 -17.04
N PRO A 105 11.65 11.15 -17.67
CA PRO A 105 10.81 11.44 -18.83
C PRO A 105 11.19 10.64 -20.09
N GLU A 106 12.33 9.94 -20.09
CA GLU A 106 12.77 9.07 -21.20
C GLU A 106 11.85 7.85 -21.43
N TYR A 107 11.02 7.47 -20.44
CA TYR A 107 10.06 6.38 -20.55
C TYR A 107 8.73 6.86 -21.18
N GLU A 108 8.78 7.15 -22.47
CA GLU A 108 7.69 7.74 -23.27
C GLU A 108 6.40 6.90 -23.34
N GLU A 109 6.45 5.62 -22.98
CA GLU A 109 5.28 4.74 -22.94
C GLU A 109 4.37 4.98 -21.73
N ILE A 110 4.89 5.60 -20.66
CA ILE A 110 4.13 5.81 -19.41
C ILE A 110 2.92 6.75 -19.61
N PRO A 111 3.05 7.92 -20.27
CA PRO A 111 1.91 8.82 -20.49
C PRO A 111 0.68 8.16 -21.16
N GLU A 112 0.88 7.21 -22.07
CA GLU A 112 -0.24 6.47 -22.69
C GLU A 112 -1.01 5.65 -21.65
N MET A 113 -0.28 4.92 -20.78
CA MET A 113 -0.89 4.13 -19.71
C MET A 113 -1.66 5.01 -18.72
N LEU A 114 -1.10 6.17 -18.36
CA LEU A 114 -1.73 7.13 -17.45
C LEU A 114 -3.02 7.68 -18.05
N ASN A 115 -3.00 8.15 -19.30
CA ASN A 115 -4.20 8.64 -19.99
C ASN A 115 -5.31 7.58 -20.06
N LEU A 116 -4.94 6.31 -20.24
CA LEU A 116 -5.89 5.22 -20.27
C LEU A 116 -6.51 4.91 -18.90
N ALA A 117 -5.71 4.99 -17.83
CA ALA A 117 -6.13 4.71 -16.45
C ALA A 117 -6.91 5.87 -15.80
N PHE A 118 -6.65 7.12 -16.18
CA PHE A 118 -7.20 8.27 -15.46
C PHE A 118 -8.75 8.32 -15.44
N PRO A 119 -9.47 8.08 -16.56
CA PRO A 119 -10.94 7.98 -16.52
C PRO A 119 -11.46 6.88 -15.59
N ARG A 120 -10.69 5.79 -15.43
CA ARG A 120 -11.03 4.71 -14.53
C ARG A 120 -10.90 5.14 -13.06
N ILE A 121 -9.85 5.88 -12.72
CA ILE A 121 -9.67 6.46 -11.37
C ILE A 121 -10.85 7.39 -11.05
N MET A 122 -11.21 8.27 -11.97
CA MET A 122 -12.32 9.20 -11.79
C MET A 122 -13.68 8.51 -11.62
N ALA A 123 -13.85 7.29 -12.12
CA ALA A 123 -15.10 6.56 -11.92
C ALA A 123 -15.22 5.87 -10.54
N TYR A 124 -14.20 5.97 -9.67
CA TYR A 124 -14.33 5.66 -8.23
C TYR A 124 -14.78 6.88 -7.41
N GLU A 125 -14.68 8.09 -7.97
CA GLU A 125 -15.08 9.33 -7.33
C GLU A 125 -16.61 9.39 -7.13
N SER A 126 -17.02 9.99 -6.02
CA SER A 126 -18.39 10.39 -5.74
C SER A 126 -18.39 11.46 -4.65
N ASP A 127 -19.13 12.54 -4.87
CA ASP A 127 -19.31 13.64 -3.91
C ASP A 127 -17.98 14.24 -3.41
N GLY A 128 -16.98 14.37 -4.28
CA GLY A 128 -15.66 14.98 -4.01
C GLY A 128 -14.65 14.06 -3.33
N SER A 129 -14.99 12.78 -3.10
CA SER A 129 -14.13 11.77 -2.48
C SER A 129 -14.13 10.46 -3.27
N PHE A 130 -13.20 9.55 -2.96
CA PHE A 130 -13.03 8.30 -3.70
C PHE A 130 -13.39 7.10 -2.82
N ASN A 131 -13.83 6.04 -3.48
CA ASN A 131 -14.19 4.78 -2.85
C ASN A 131 -13.28 3.65 -3.31
N PHE A 132 -13.01 2.69 -2.42
CA PHE A 132 -12.33 1.45 -2.77
C PHE A 132 -12.96 0.73 -3.98
N TRP A 133 -14.29 0.65 -4.06
CA TRP A 133 -14.98 -0.10 -5.11
C TRP A 133 -15.78 0.75 -6.09
N ASN A 134 -16.04 0.14 -7.24
CA ASN A 134 -17.00 0.63 -8.23
C ASN A 134 -18.42 0.66 -7.65
N ALA A 135 -19.20 1.67 -8.03
CA ALA A 135 -20.65 1.65 -7.88
C ALA A 135 -21.25 0.76 -8.99
N LEU A 136 -21.77 -0.42 -8.61
CA LEU A 136 -22.28 -1.43 -9.53
C LEU A 136 -23.71 -1.83 -9.16
N PRO A 137 -24.50 -2.35 -10.13
CA PRO A 137 -25.77 -2.99 -9.79
C PRO A 137 -25.56 -4.12 -8.77
N PRO A 138 -26.45 -4.25 -7.78
CA PRO A 138 -26.35 -5.33 -6.80
C PRO A 138 -26.50 -6.68 -7.50
N THR A 139 -25.81 -7.72 -6.99
CA THR A 139 -25.85 -9.07 -7.59
C THR A 139 -27.16 -9.82 -7.32
N HIS A 140 -27.97 -9.33 -6.37
CA HIS A 140 -29.28 -9.84 -6.01
C HIS A 140 -30.09 -8.76 -5.28
N LYS A 141 -31.39 -9.00 -5.10
CA LYS A 141 -32.28 -8.11 -4.35
C LYS A 141 -31.80 -7.93 -2.92
N MET A 142 -31.64 -6.68 -2.49
CA MET A 142 -31.23 -6.33 -1.12
C MET A 142 -32.43 -6.04 -0.20
N ARG A 143 -33.61 -5.80 -0.78
CA ARG A 143 -34.89 -5.62 -0.08
C ARG A 143 -35.94 -6.62 -0.58
N VAL A 144 -36.86 -6.99 0.31
CA VAL A 144 -37.91 -7.98 -0.01
C VAL A 144 -39.06 -7.37 -0.81
N ILE A 145 -39.41 -6.10 -0.53
CA ILE A 145 -40.69 -5.50 -1.00
C ILE A 145 -40.48 -4.50 -2.13
N PHE A 146 -39.52 -3.57 -1.97
CA PHE A 146 -39.29 -2.47 -2.91
C PHE A 146 -37.81 -2.28 -3.16
N GLU A 147 -37.43 -2.19 -4.44
CA GLU A 147 -36.10 -1.80 -4.88
C GLU A 147 -36.17 -0.43 -5.55
N PRO A 148 -35.25 0.50 -5.27
CA PRO A 148 -35.11 1.72 -6.06
C PRO A 148 -34.88 1.38 -7.54
N ASP A 149 -35.21 2.30 -8.44
CA ASP A 149 -34.89 2.13 -9.86
C ASP A 149 -33.38 2.18 -10.08
N ASN A 150 -32.82 1.17 -10.76
CA ASN A 150 -31.39 1.04 -11.08
C ASN A 150 -30.45 1.33 -9.89
N PRO A 151 -30.59 0.60 -8.76
CA PRO A 151 -29.81 0.90 -7.59
C PRO A 151 -28.34 0.53 -7.83
N LEU A 152 -27.43 1.40 -7.41
CA LEU A 152 -25.99 1.13 -7.40
C LEU A 152 -25.51 0.97 -5.97
N VAL A 153 -24.56 0.07 -5.78
CA VAL A 153 -23.87 -0.20 -4.52
C VAL A 153 -22.38 -0.38 -4.76
N ARG A 154 -21.56 0.01 -3.79
CA ARG A 154 -20.13 -0.31 -3.77
C ARG A 154 -19.99 -1.80 -3.47
N ARG A 155 -19.25 -2.52 -4.32
CA ARG A 155 -19.02 -3.97 -4.15
C ARG A 155 -17.87 -4.45 -5.06
N PRO A 156 -17.24 -5.59 -4.75
CA PRO A 156 -16.33 -6.23 -5.68
C PRO A 156 -17.08 -6.66 -6.94
N ASN A 157 -16.39 -6.70 -8.07
CA ASN A 157 -17.05 -6.91 -9.34
C ASN A 157 -17.35 -8.39 -9.63
N ASN A 158 -16.40 -9.30 -9.37
CA ASN A 158 -16.54 -10.74 -9.63
C ASN A 158 -16.55 -11.60 -8.36
N PHE A 159 -16.17 -11.05 -7.21
CA PHE A 159 -16.19 -11.80 -5.95
C PHE A 159 -17.64 -11.98 -5.48
N LYS A 160 -18.08 -13.23 -5.36
CA LYS A 160 -19.44 -13.58 -4.93
C LYS A 160 -19.62 -13.31 -3.45
N LEU A 161 -20.62 -12.50 -3.13
CA LEU A 161 -21.11 -12.24 -1.77
C LEU A 161 -22.45 -12.95 -1.62
N SER A 162 -22.46 -14.14 -1.01
CA SER A 162 -23.62 -15.03 -1.00
C SER A 162 -24.69 -14.64 0.02
N LEU A 163 -24.29 -13.99 1.12
CA LEU A 163 -25.21 -13.59 2.18
C LEU A 163 -25.66 -12.13 1.99
N ASN A 164 -26.97 -11.89 2.14
CA ASN A 164 -27.55 -10.55 2.09
C ASN A 164 -26.87 -9.58 3.07
N PHE A 165 -26.48 -10.07 4.26
CA PHE A 165 -25.74 -9.27 5.24
C PHE A 165 -24.41 -8.77 4.67
N ILE A 166 -23.59 -9.65 4.12
CA ILE A 166 -22.27 -9.30 3.54
C ILE A 166 -22.43 -8.39 2.33
N SER A 167 -23.44 -8.64 1.50
CA SER A 167 -23.67 -7.83 0.31
C SER A 167 -24.06 -6.39 0.66
N LYS A 168 -24.76 -6.19 1.78
CA LYS A 168 -25.00 -4.85 2.33
C LYS A 168 -23.74 -4.28 3.00
N ALA A 169 -22.97 -5.12 3.71
CA ALA A 169 -21.75 -4.70 4.39
C ALA A 169 -20.62 -4.28 3.42
N ALA A 170 -20.58 -4.85 2.21
CA ALA A 170 -19.61 -4.47 1.19
C ALA A 170 -19.88 -3.07 0.58
N ASN A 171 -21.06 -2.51 0.79
CA ASN A 171 -21.40 -1.15 0.37
C ASN A 171 -20.76 -0.14 1.33
N VAL A 172 -19.44 -0.04 1.32
CA VAL A 172 -18.66 0.84 2.20
C VAL A 172 -18.74 2.30 1.75
N PRO A 173 -18.65 3.28 2.67
CA PRO A 173 -18.52 4.69 2.30
C PRO A 173 -17.15 4.97 1.68
N ASN A 174 -16.97 6.18 1.18
CA ASN A 174 -15.67 6.68 0.77
C ASN A 174 -14.75 6.76 1.99
N ASP A 175 -13.45 6.74 1.77
CA ASP A 175 -12.44 6.71 2.83
C ASP A 175 -11.26 7.63 2.47
N ASN A 176 -10.50 8.01 3.50
CA ASN A 176 -9.38 8.92 3.39
C ASN A 176 -8.20 8.35 2.59
N ASP A 177 -8.08 7.03 2.50
CA ASP A 177 -6.95 6.36 1.85
C ASP A 177 -7.09 6.42 0.33
N ASP A 178 -8.21 5.90 -0.19
CA ASP A 178 -8.55 5.97 -1.61
C ASP A 178 -8.75 7.41 -2.06
N THR A 179 -9.29 8.25 -1.19
CA THR A 179 -9.43 9.70 -1.46
C THR A 179 -8.06 10.33 -1.63
N ALA A 180 -7.13 10.18 -0.68
CA ALA A 180 -5.78 10.71 -0.83
C ALA A 180 -5.10 10.19 -2.11
N ALA A 181 -5.23 8.88 -2.41
CA ALA A 181 -4.69 8.29 -3.63
C ALA A 181 -5.29 8.90 -4.92
N GLY A 182 -6.60 9.12 -4.97
CA GLY A 182 -7.28 9.77 -6.09
C GLY A 182 -6.87 11.24 -6.27
N TYR A 183 -6.68 11.96 -5.17
CA TYR A 183 -6.18 13.35 -5.18
C TYR A 183 -4.73 13.46 -5.66
N MET A 184 -3.86 12.53 -5.26
CA MET A 184 -2.51 12.44 -5.81
C MET A 184 -2.54 12.14 -7.32
N ALA A 185 -3.44 11.26 -7.77
CA ALA A 185 -3.59 10.95 -9.19
C ALA A 185 -4.04 12.17 -10.01
N LEU A 186 -4.97 12.95 -9.47
CA LEU A 186 -5.39 14.24 -10.03
C LEU A 186 -4.23 15.22 -10.15
N TYR A 187 -3.46 15.40 -9.08
CA TYR A 187 -2.28 16.27 -9.08
C TYR A 187 -1.29 15.87 -10.18
N TYR A 188 -0.92 14.59 -10.22
CA TYR A 188 0.04 14.08 -11.19
C TYR A 188 -0.48 14.16 -12.63
N HIS A 189 -1.75 13.83 -12.85
CA HIS A 189 -2.38 13.97 -14.17
C HIS A 189 -2.26 15.41 -14.68
N ASN A 190 -2.62 16.37 -13.84
CA ASN A 190 -2.58 17.79 -14.18
C ASN A 190 -1.15 18.29 -14.41
N LYS A 191 -0.18 17.81 -13.62
CA LYS A 191 1.23 18.15 -13.79
C LYS A 191 1.81 17.63 -15.12
N ILE A 192 1.47 16.40 -15.52
CA ILE A 192 1.97 15.76 -16.74
C ILE A 192 1.25 16.29 -17.99
N PHE A 193 -0.09 16.36 -17.96
CA PHE A 193 -0.91 16.68 -19.13
C PHE A 193 -1.35 18.14 -19.20
N LYS A 194 -0.94 18.98 -18.23
CA LYS A 194 -1.25 20.42 -18.17
C LYS A 194 -2.76 20.71 -18.15
N SER A 195 -3.55 19.81 -17.57
CA SER A 195 -4.98 19.99 -17.33
C SER A 195 -5.24 20.75 -16.02
N SER A 196 -6.39 21.42 -15.92
CA SER A 196 -6.82 22.12 -14.70
C SER A 196 -7.41 21.15 -13.67
N ILE A 197 -7.13 21.37 -12.38
CA ILE A 197 -7.87 20.71 -11.29
C ILE A 197 -9.30 21.27 -11.29
N PRO A 198 -10.35 20.44 -11.34
CA PRO A 198 -11.71 20.91 -11.14
C PRO A 198 -11.87 21.61 -9.78
N ASP A 199 -12.47 22.80 -9.74
CA ASP A 199 -12.68 23.58 -8.51
C ASP A 199 -13.45 22.81 -7.42
N SER A 200 -14.31 21.85 -7.81
CA SER A 200 -15.01 20.97 -6.89
C SER A 200 -14.08 20.06 -6.07
N LEU A 201 -12.85 19.87 -6.53
CA LEU A 201 -11.84 19.00 -5.92
C LEU A 201 -10.88 19.80 -5.02
N THR A 202 -10.89 21.13 -4.98
CA THR A 202 -10.00 21.89 -4.07
C THR A 202 -10.39 21.79 -2.58
N GLN A 203 -11.39 20.98 -2.24
CA GLN A 203 -11.96 20.86 -0.90
C GLN A 203 -11.35 19.72 -0.06
N PHE A 204 -10.34 18.99 -0.56
CA PHE A 204 -9.71 17.87 0.14
C PHE A 204 -9.42 18.19 1.62
N GLY A 205 -8.73 19.29 1.90
CA GLY A 205 -8.43 19.73 3.27
C GLY A 205 -9.66 19.93 4.15
N GLN A 206 -10.71 20.56 3.65
CA GLN A 206 -11.93 20.77 4.43
C GLN A 206 -12.67 19.47 4.69
N MET A 207 -12.69 18.56 3.72
CA MET A 207 -13.37 17.27 3.82
C MET A 207 -12.69 16.35 4.83
N VAL A 208 -11.37 16.13 4.72
CA VAL A 208 -10.68 15.18 5.60
C VAL A 208 -10.63 15.68 7.05
N THR A 209 -10.57 17.01 7.26
CA THR A 209 -10.52 17.62 8.60
C THR A 209 -11.83 17.50 9.38
N GLN A 210 -12.95 17.15 8.72
CA GLN A 210 -14.22 16.85 9.40
C GLN A 210 -14.18 15.47 10.08
N TYR A 211 -13.36 14.55 9.60
CA TYR A 211 -13.28 13.17 10.07
C TYR A 211 -12.01 12.95 10.88
N ARG A 212 -11.97 13.54 12.08
CA ARG A 212 -10.84 13.45 13.02
C ARG A 212 -11.20 12.67 14.27
N ASP A 213 -10.20 12.04 14.88
CA ASP A 213 -10.33 11.35 16.17
C ASP A 213 -10.44 12.36 17.33
N LEU A 214 -11.56 13.06 17.43
CA LEU A 214 -11.86 14.02 18.49
C LEU A 214 -13.29 13.84 18.99
N ASP A 215 -13.47 13.85 20.32
CA ASP A 215 -14.76 13.87 21.02
C ASP A 215 -15.75 12.75 20.62
N ARG A 216 -15.27 11.70 19.96
CA ARG A 216 -16.16 10.64 19.43
C ARG A 216 -16.68 9.76 20.57
N ARG A 217 -17.91 9.28 20.43
CA ARG A 217 -18.57 8.41 21.41
C ARG A 217 -18.38 6.92 21.13
N ASN A 218 -17.68 6.61 20.05
CA ASN A 218 -17.37 5.25 19.65
C ASN A 218 -15.89 5.15 19.28
N ARG A 219 -15.30 3.98 19.53
CA ARG A 219 -13.89 3.69 19.32
C ARG A 219 -13.75 2.26 18.87
N HIS A 220 -12.95 2.04 17.83
CA HIS A 220 -12.75 0.71 17.29
C HIS A 220 -11.88 -0.10 18.25
N TRP A 221 -12.37 -1.25 18.74
CA TRP A 221 -11.63 -2.15 19.66
C TRP A 221 -10.18 -2.37 19.24
N TYR A 222 -9.94 -2.61 17.95
CA TYR A 222 -8.59 -2.85 17.42
C TYR A 222 -7.62 -1.70 17.75
N ASN A 223 -8.01 -0.43 17.50
CA ASN A 223 -7.17 0.71 17.86
C ASN A 223 -6.94 0.82 19.37
N VAL A 224 -7.92 0.45 20.19
CA VAL A 224 -7.78 0.42 21.65
C VAL A 224 -6.80 -0.68 22.10
N PHE A 225 -6.89 -1.88 21.55
CA PHE A 225 -5.94 -2.96 21.86
C PHE A 225 -4.52 -2.65 21.38
N ARG A 226 -4.38 -1.90 20.27
CA ARG A 226 -3.10 -1.36 19.83
C ARG A 226 -2.65 -0.14 20.63
N SER A 227 -3.46 0.30 21.61
CA SER A 227 -3.18 1.46 22.46
C SER A 227 -2.86 2.73 21.67
N HIS A 228 -3.55 2.93 20.54
CA HIS A 228 -3.42 4.14 19.73
C HIS A 228 -3.79 5.38 20.56
N GLY A 229 -4.71 5.22 21.52
CA GLY A 229 -5.10 6.20 22.52
C GLY A 229 -6.50 6.72 22.26
N TYR A 230 -6.85 7.83 22.91
CA TYR A 230 -8.14 8.49 22.81
C TYR A 230 -7.93 9.94 22.41
N ASP A 231 -8.81 10.45 21.55
CA ASP A 231 -8.84 11.86 21.15
C ASP A 231 -7.49 12.30 20.58
N ILE A 232 -6.95 11.45 19.70
CA ILE A 232 -5.62 11.63 19.10
C ILE A 232 -5.62 12.82 18.15
N GLY A 233 -6.75 13.19 17.58
CA GLY A 233 -6.84 14.28 16.61
C GLY A 233 -6.38 13.91 15.19
N ALA A 234 -5.80 12.73 14.99
CA ALA A 234 -5.46 12.20 13.67
C ALA A 234 -6.71 11.94 12.80
N TYR A 235 -6.52 11.74 11.51
CA TYR A 235 -7.60 11.51 10.55
C TYR A 235 -8.11 10.07 10.63
N LEU A 236 -9.43 9.91 10.60
CA LEU A 236 -10.10 8.62 10.60
C LEU A 236 -10.10 7.98 9.20
N THR A 237 -10.25 6.67 9.10
CA THR A 237 -10.29 6.00 7.79
C THR A 237 -11.53 6.38 6.98
N TRP A 238 -12.73 6.21 7.53
CA TRP A 238 -13.97 6.34 6.77
C TRP A 238 -14.51 7.77 6.76
N LEU A 239 -14.98 8.26 5.59
CA LEU A 239 -15.63 9.55 5.40
C LEU A 239 -17.15 9.42 5.61
N ALA A 240 -17.54 8.94 6.79
CA ALA A 240 -18.94 8.77 7.16
C ALA A 240 -19.13 8.83 8.69
N ASP A 241 -20.36 9.10 9.10
CA ASP A 241 -20.73 9.13 10.51
C ASP A 241 -20.74 7.70 11.09
N GLU A 242 -20.00 7.51 12.17
CA GLU A 242 -20.02 6.27 12.92
C GLU A 242 -21.21 6.16 13.86
N HIS A 243 -21.46 4.94 14.33
CA HIS A 243 -22.48 4.71 15.33
C HIS A 243 -22.11 5.37 16.66
N GLU A 244 -23.00 6.18 17.24
CA GLU A 244 -22.81 6.71 18.59
C GLU A 244 -23.46 5.82 19.67
N TYR A 245 -22.67 5.48 20.71
CA TYR A 245 -23.21 4.84 21.90
C TYR A 245 -23.98 5.80 22.78
N LEU A 246 -25.01 5.26 23.45
CA LEU A 246 -25.65 5.94 24.56
C LEU A 246 -24.73 5.89 25.79
N GLY A 247 -24.27 7.06 26.22
CA GLY A 247 -23.31 7.22 27.31
C GLY A 247 -21.89 6.79 26.93
N ASN A 248 -21.02 6.64 27.94
CA ASN A 248 -19.60 6.40 27.69
C ASN A 248 -19.34 5.05 27.02
N TRP A 249 -18.47 5.05 26.01
CA TRP A 249 -17.89 3.85 25.41
C TRP A 249 -17.11 3.05 26.47
N ASN A 250 -17.15 1.72 26.39
CA ASN A 250 -16.21 0.86 27.11
C ASN A 250 -16.04 -0.47 26.37
N LEU A 251 -14.98 -1.20 26.72
CA LEU A 251 -14.61 -2.44 26.05
C LEU A 251 -15.69 -3.53 26.14
N LEU A 252 -16.45 -3.60 27.25
CA LEU A 252 -17.52 -4.58 27.40
C LEU A 252 -18.69 -4.28 26.46
N LYS A 253 -19.07 -3.01 26.32
CA LYS A 253 -20.06 -2.59 25.33
C LYS A 253 -19.59 -3.00 23.94
N ASP A 254 -18.38 -2.60 23.54
CA ASP A 254 -17.86 -2.89 22.21
C ASP A 254 -17.79 -4.40 21.93
N TYR A 255 -17.37 -5.21 22.91
CA TYR A 255 -17.41 -6.66 22.81
C TYR A 255 -18.83 -7.20 22.56
N ILE A 256 -19.82 -6.79 23.36
CA ILE A 256 -21.23 -7.20 23.16
C ILE A 256 -21.71 -6.77 21.77
N HIS A 257 -21.33 -5.58 21.32
CA HIS A 257 -21.67 -5.08 19.99
C HIS A 257 -21.04 -5.92 18.88
N ALA A 258 -19.76 -6.26 18.99
CA ALA A 258 -19.06 -7.15 18.06
C ALA A 258 -19.66 -8.57 18.02
N GLN A 259 -20.37 -9.02 19.05
CA GLN A 259 -21.12 -10.28 19.02
C GLN A 259 -22.50 -10.17 18.37
N LEU A 260 -23.04 -8.96 18.19
CA LEU A 260 -24.43 -8.77 17.76
C LEU A 260 -24.57 -7.94 16.47
N PHE A 261 -23.50 -7.37 15.93
CA PHE A 261 -23.54 -6.49 14.75
C PHE A 261 -24.20 -7.12 13.51
N TYR A 262 -24.11 -8.45 13.38
CA TYR A 262 -24.70 -9.20 12.27
C TYR A 262 -26.21 -9.46 12.43
N LEU A 263 -26.81 -9.12 13.57
CA LEU A 263 -28.24 -9.26 13.82
C LEU A 263 -29.00 -7.99 13.40
N PRO A 264 -30.18 -8.12 12.74
CA PRO A 264 -30.97 -6.95 12.30
C PRO A 264 -31.43 -5.99 13.40
N ILE A 265 -31.40 -6.43 14.65
CA ILE A 265 -31.72 -5.59 15.82
C ILE A 265 -30.57 -4.64 16.21
N SER A 266 -29.36 -4.89 15.68
CA SER A 266 -28.22 -4.01 15.91
C SER A 266 -28.37 -2.73 15.10
N LYS A 267 -28.04 -1.59 15.73
CA LYS A 267 -27.92 -0.31 15.03
C LYS A 267 -26.76 -0.27 14.03
N MET A 268 -25.81 -1.19 14.18
CA MET A 268 -24.66 -1.38 13.29
C MET A 268 -24.96 -2.42 12.20
N TYR A 269 -26.21 -2.87 12.06
CA TYR A 269 -26.57 -3.78 10.98
C TYR A 269 -26.53 -3.03 9.64
N PRO A 270 -25.86 -3.55 8.59
CA PRO A 270 -25.77 -2.89 7.30
C PRO A 270 -27.14 -2.87 6.62
N HIS A 271 -27.52 -1.72 6.09
CA HIS A 271 -28.82 -1.52 5.45
C HIS A 271 -28.70 -1.47 3.93
N ALA A 272 -29.73 -1.96 3.25
CA ALA A 272 -29.77 -1.95 1.79
C ALA A 272 -29.69 -0.51 1.24
N TYR A 273 -28.73 -0.30 0.34
CA TYR A 273 -28.44 0.97 -0.35
C TYR A 273 -27.99 2.12 0.56
N LYS A 274 -27.51 1.81 1.76
CA LYS A 274 -26.86 2.79 2.63
C LYS A 274 -25.38 2.41 2.79
N PRO A 275 -24.45 3.37 2.64
CA PRO A 275 -23.06 3.11 2.96
C PRO A 275 -22.91 2.58 4.40
N TYR A 276 -21.98 1.67 4.59
CA TYR A 276 -21.76 0.96 5.84
C TYR A 276 -20.29 1.05 6.27
N ILE A 277 -20.04 1.71 7.41
CA ILE A 277 -18.74 1.63 8.07
C ILE A 277 -18.61 0.23 8.67
N PRO A 278 -17.53 -0.52 8.38
CA PRO A 278 -17.31 -1.82 8.99
C PRO A 278 -17.45 -1.78 10.52
N TYR A 279 -18.27 -2.68 11.05
CA TYR A 279 -18.62 -2.78 12.48
C TYR A 279 -19.32 -1.53 13.05
N GLY A 280 -19.74 -0.59 12.21
CA GLY A 280 -20.36 0.67 12.61
C GLY A 280 -19.43 1.62 13.38
N THR A 281 -18.12 1.38 13.33
CA THR A 281 -17.12 2.13 14.09
C THR A 281 -15.95 2.51 13.21
N ASN A 282 -15.58 3.79 13.21
CA ASN A 282 -14.47 4.27 12.41
C ASN A 282 -13.12 3.96 13.11
N ASP A 283 -12.04 3.92 12.35
CA ASP A 283 -10.73 3.51 12.84
C ASP A 283 -9.63 4.51 12.48
N LEU A 284 -8.50 4.36 13.17
CA LEU A 284 -7.25 5.07 12.91
C LEU A 284 -6.23 4.11 12.29
N ASP A 285 -5.59 4.53 11.21
CA ASP A 285 -4.54 3.78 10.54
C ASP A 285 -3.37 4.72 10.19
N PRO A 286 -2.12 4.39 10.56
CA PRO A 286 -0.96 5.24 10.30
C PRO A 286 -0.66 5.38 8.80
N ILE A 287 -0.97 4.39 7.96
CA ILE A 287 -0.75 4.47 6.51
C ILE A 287 -1.79 5.40 5.87
N VAL A 288 -3.05 5.31 6.29
CA VAL A 288 -4.10 6.23 5.84
C VAL A 288 -3.72 7.68 6.18
N ASN A 289 -3.27 7.93 7.41
CA ASN A 289 -2.81 9.25 7.82
C ASN A 289 -1.59 9.71 7.00
N THR A 290 -0.64 8.81 6.74
CA THR A 290 0.54 9.11 5.91
C THR A 290 0.16 9.49 4.47
N ASN A 291 -0.83 8.81 3.88
CA ASN A 291 -1.34 9.15 2.55
C ASN A 291 -2.05 10.51 2.54
N VAL A 292 -2.83 10.83 3.59
CA VAL A 292 -3.43 12.15 3.76
C VAL A 292 -2.37 13.25 3.85
N LEU A 293 -1.31 13.06 4.64
CA LEU A 293 -0.20 14.03 4.72
C LEU A 293 0.48 14.23 3.36
N SER A 294 0.70 13.14 2.62
CA SER A 294 1.29 13.18 1.27
C SER A 294 0.42 13.97 0.30
N ALA A 295 -0.90 13.81 0.37
CA ALA A 295 -1.84 14.57 -0.43
C ALA A 295 -1.86 16.05 -0.05
N PHE A 296 -1.75 16.42 1.23
CA PHE A 296 -1.63 17.83 1.63
C PHE A 296 -0.39 18.48 1.05
N GLU A 297 0.75 17.81 1.13
CA GLU A 297 2.02 18.31 0.62
C GLU A 297 1.93 18.57 -0.89
N LEU A 298 1.51 17.57 -1.67
CA LEU A 298 1.40 17.69 -3.12
C LEU A 298 0.39 18.76 -3.56
N LEU A 299 -0.69 18.94 -2.80
CA LEU A 299 -1.72 19.93 -3.09
C LEU A 299 -1.41 21.32 -2.50
N ASN A 300 -0.27 21.49 -1.80
CA ASN A 300 0.12 22.71 -1.09
C ASN A 300 -0.99 23.21 -0.12
N ILE A 301 -1.60 22.28 0.62
CA ILE A 301 -2.61 22.64 1.61
C ILE A 301 -1.90 23.06 2.89
N GLU A 302 -1.91 24.36 3.16
CA GLU A 302 -1.23 24.94 4.31
C GLU A 302 -2.02 24.75 5.61
N ASN A 303 -1.32 24.34 6.67
CA ASN A 303 -1.83 24.26 8.05
C ASN A 303 -3.18 23.50 8.23
N PRO A 304 -3.37 22.31 7.64
CA PRO A 304 -4.61 21.57 7.83
C PRO A 304 -4.76 21.11 9.28
N LYS A 305 -5.98 21.22 9.81
CA LYS A 305 -6.29 20.82 11.19
C LYS A 305 -6.03 19.32 11.39
N GLY A 306 -5.16 18.95 12.31
CA GLY A 306 -4.82 17.55 12.58
C GLY A 306 -3.56 17.06 11.90
N PHE A 307 -2.84 17.92 11.16
CA PHE A 307 -1.54 17.59 10.58
C PHE A 307 -0.54 17.10 11.64
N ASN A 308 -0.31 17.92 12.68
CA ASN A 308 0.60 17.56 13.77
C ASN A 308 0.12 16.34 14.57
N ASP A 309 -1.19 16.23 14.77
CA ASP A 309 -1.79 15.09 15.46
C ASP A 309 -1.58 13.77 14.70
N ALA A 310 -1.65 13.82 13.35
CA ALA A 310 -1.34 12.68 12.49
C ALA A 310 0.16 12.33 12.53
N LEU A 311 1.06 13.33 12.53
CA LEU A 311 2.50 13.11 12.68
C LEU A 311 2.84 12.42 14.01
N ASP A 312 2.33 12.96 15.12
CA ASP A 312 2.56 12.41 16.46
C ASP A 312 1.98 10.99 16.59
N PHE A 313 0.85 10.71 15.93
CA PHE A 313 0.29 9.36 15.84
C PHE A 313 1.21 8.39 15.10
N ILE A 314 1.70 8.77 13.91
CA ILE A 314 2.62 7.96 13.10
C ILE A 314 3.89 7.64 13.89
N GLU A 315 4.47 8.63 14.56
CA GLU A 315 5.66 8.44 15.38
C GLU A 315 5.45 7.53 16.56
N LYS A 316 4.31 7.68 17.24
CA LYS A 316 3.96 6.78 18.33
C LYS A 316 3.87 5.34 17.84
N CYS A 317 3.38 5.10 16.62
CA CYS A 317 3.36 3.76 16.02
C CYS A 317 4.77 3.24 15.72
N VAL A 318 5.65 4.07 15.15
CA VAL A 318 7.05 3.72 14.87
C VAL A 318 7.85 3.46 16.15
N ALA A 319 7.76 4.35 17.14
CA ALA A 319 8.48 4.26 18.42
C ALA A 319 8.10 3.02 19.24
N ARG A 320 6.95 2.42 18.94
CA ARG A 320 6.48 1.18 19.58
C ARG A 320 6.79 -0.08 18.78
N GLU A 321 7.41 0.08 17.62
CA GLU A 321 7.74 -1.02 16.69
C GLU A 321 6.54 -1.90 16.33
N ASP A 322 5.32 -1.35 16.34
CA ASP A 322 4.08 -2.11 16.07
C ASP A 322 3.83 -2.29 14.56
N TYR A 323 4.90 -2.56 13.80
CA TYR A 323 4.90 -2.67 12.35
C TYR A 323 3.92 -3.74 11.83
N ASP A 324 3.70 -4.80 12.60
CA ASP A 324 2.83 -5.92 12.22
C ASP A 324 1.32 -5.61 12.30
N PHE A 325 0.95 -4.65 13.15
CA PHE A 325 -0.45 -4.48 13.56
C PHE A 325 -0.93 -3.04 13.72
N ALA A 326 -0.07 -2.03 13.67
CA ALA A 326 -0.50 -0.64 13.77
C ALA A 326 -1.46 -0.26 12.63
N ALA A 327 -1.17 -0.75 11.42
CA ALA A 327 -2.04 -0.55 10.27
C ALA A 327 -3.14 -1.62 10.21
N THR A 328 -4.40 -1.20 10.15
CA THR A 328 -5.62 -2.02 10.14
C THR A 328 -5.77 -2.85 8.85
N TYR A 329 -5.44 -2.26 7.70
CA TYR A 329 -5.69 -2.86 6.38
C TYR A 329 -4.44 -3.43 5.71
N TYR A 330 -3.27 -3.12 6.25
CA TYR A 330 -1.97 -3.42 5.65
C TYR A 330 -1.24 -4.52 6.43
N PRO A 331 -1.37 -5.80 6.01
CA PRO A 331 -0.84 -6.94 6.76
C PRO A 331 0.68 -7.08 6.72
N ASN A 332 1.34 -6.58 5.67
CA ASN A 332 2.80 -6.65 5.57
C ASN A 332 3.45 -5.56 6.45
N ARG A 333 4.34 -5.98 7.35
CA ARG A 333 5.02 -5.11 8.32
C ARG A 333 5.91 -4.04 7.70
N TYR A 334 6.29 -4.20 6.43
CA TYR A 334 7.09 -3.22 5.70
C TYR A 334 6.24 -2.18 4.96
N HIS A 335 4.90 -2.27 4.96
CA HIS A 335 4.05 -1.23 4.36
C HIS A 335 4.24 0.12 5.05
N MET A 336 4.20 0.14 6.39
CA MET A 336 4.28 1.39 7.15
C MET A 336 5.62 2.11 6.90
N PRO A 337 6.79 1.44 7.00
CA PRO A 337 8.07 1.99 6.55
C PRO A 337 8.03 2.61 5.14
N TYR A 338 7.50 1.87 4.17
CA TYR A 338 7.45 2.32 2.77
C TYR A 338 6.59 3.56 2.57
N TYR A 339 5.37 3.59 3.13
CA TYR A 339 4.49 4.75 2.95
C TYR A 339 5.02 5.99 3.68
N ILE A 340 5.59 5.81 4.89
CA ILE A 340 6.21 6.91 5.65
C ILE A 340 7.39 7.49 4.86
N SER A 341 8.28 6.64 4.34
CA SER A 341 9.43 7.12 3.59
C SER A 341 9.02 7.79 2.28
N LYS A 342 8.00 7.27 1.61
CA LYS A 342 7.43 7.89 0.41
C LYS A 342 6.86 9.27 0.72
N SER A 343 6.10 9.42 1.81
CA SER A 343 5.57 10.71 2.24
C SER A 343 6.68 11.73 2.54
N TRP A 344 7.76 11.28 3.20
CA TRP A 344 8.94 12.10 3.42
C TRP A 344 9.61 12.54 2.12
N GLN A 345 9.74 11.64 1.13
CA GLN A 345 10.30 11.94 -0.18
C GLN A 345 9.46 13.00 -0.90
N LEU A 346 8.12 12.90 -0.80
CA LEU A 346 7.17 13.84 -1.40
C LEU A 346 7.17 15.24 -0.76
N GLY A 347 7.75 15.39 0.44
CA GLY A 347 7.97 16.71 1.06
C GLY A 347 7.55 16.84 2.52
N VAL A 348 6.93 15.81 3.12
CA VAL A 348 6.52 15.82 4.55
C VAL A 348 7.74 15.62 5.45
N LYS A 349 8.61 16.64 5.53
CA LYS A 349 9.94 16.56 6.16
C LYS A 349 9.88 16.42 7.68
N GLU A 350 8.75 16.70 8.32
CA GLU A 350 8.51 16.44 9.74
C GLU A 350 8.65 14.95 10.10
N LEU A 351 8.52 14.05 9.12
CA LEU A 351 8.77 12.62 9.26
C LEU A 351 10.26 12.24 9.32
N GLU A 352 11.20 13.18 9.19
CA GLU A 352 12.66 12.91 9.36
C GLU A 352 12.94 12.21 10.70
N ARG A 353 12.19 12.61 11.72
CA ARG A 353 12.12 12.13 13.10
C ARG A 353 11.97 10.60 13.23
N VAL A 354 11.34 9.93 12.25
CA VAL A 354 11.14 8.46 12.26
C VAL A 354 12.09 7.69 11.34
N LYS A 355 12.91 8.38 10.56
CA LYS A 355 13.80 7.79 9.56
C LYS A 355 14.78 6.78 10.17
N GLN A 356 15.52 7.18 11.21
CA GLN A 356 16.52 6.31 11.82
C GLN A 356 15.91 5.06 12.49
N PRO A 357 14.86 5.17 13.34
CA PRO A 357 14.18 3.99 13.89
C PRO A 357 13.69 2.99 12.83
N ILE A 358 13.17 3.49 11.70
CA ILE A 358 12.74 2.63 10.59
C ILE A 358 13.94 1.94 9.93
N VAL A 359 15.03 2.66 9.67
CA VAL A 359 16.23 2.09 9.05
C VAL A 359 16.87 1.03 9.93
N ASP A 360 16.94 1.26 11.25
CA ASP A 360 17.45 0.29 12.21
C ASP A 360 16.60 -0.99 12.19
N PHE A 361 15.27 -0.84 12.22
CA PHE A 361 14.34 -1.96 12.06
C PHE A 361 14.59 -2.77 10.78
N LEU A 362 14.79 -2.12 9.63
CA LEU A 362 15.07 -2.81 8.38
C LEU A 362 16.41 -3.57 8.43
N LEU A 363 17.48 -2.94 8.92
CA LEU A 363 18.79 -3.55 9.01
C LEU A 363 18.82 -4.77 9.94
N GLU A 364 18.01 -4.75 11.01
CA GLU A 364 17.91 -5.85 11.97
C GLU A 364 17.08 -7.04 11.47
N ASN A 365 16.16 -6.80 10.52
CA ASN A 365 15.21 -7.81 10.05
C ASN A 365 15.53 -8.35 8.64
N GLN A 366 16.67 -7.97 8.04
CA GLN A 366 17.09 -8.53 6.75
C GLN A 366 17.66 -9.95 6.90
N HIS A 367 17.19 -10.87 6.06
CA HIS A 367 17.74 -12.21 5.94
C HIS A 367 19.10 -12.20 5.23
N GLU A 368 19.90 -13.26 5.43
CA GLU A 368 21.24 -13.36 4.83
C GLU A 368 21.24 -13.25 3.30
N ASN A 369 20.17 -13.76 2.65
CA ASN A 369 19.97 -13.73 1.20
C ASN A 369 19.51 -12.37 0.67
N GLY A 370 19.42 -11.34 1.51
CA GLY A 370 19.01 -9.99 1.13
C GLY A 370 17.51 -9.70 1.23
N SER A 371 16.68 -10.71 1.51
CA SER A 371 15.23 -10.53 1.58
C SER A 371 14.75 -10.10 2.97
N TRP A 372 13.52 -9.60 3.01
CA TRP A 372 12.71 -9.47 4.22
C TRP A 372 11.47 -10.32 4.06
N SER A 373 10.86 -10.79 5.14
CA SER A 373 9.63 -11.58 5.08
C SER A 373 8.52 -10.98 5.94
N SER A 374 7.29 -11.05 5.44
CA SER A 374 6.11 -10.85 6.27
C SER A 374 5.92 -12.05 7.21
N ARG A 375 4.99 -11.94 8.16
CA ARG A 375 4.70 -13.04 9.08
C ARG A 375 3.96 -14.18 8.38
N ASP A 376 4.18 -15.42 8.82
CA ASP A 376 3.60 -16.60 8.15
C ASP A 376 2.07 -16.60 8.13
N LEU A 377 1.45 -16.23 9.26
CA LEU A 377 -0.01 -16.15 9.40
C LEU A 377 -0.63 -14.96 8.65
N ILE A 378 0.20 -14.02 8.19
CA ILE A 378 -0.21 -12.70 7.74
C ILE A 378 0.51 -12.41 6.41
N ASN A 379 -0.19 -12.57 5.28
CA ASN A 379 0.39 -12.43 3.93
C ASN A 379 1.33 -13.60 3.52
N ASP A 380 1.01 -14.84 3.91
CA ASP A 380 1.64 -16.08 3.39
C ASP A 380 3.20 -16.11 3.42
N HIS A 381 3.85 -15.48 4.40
CA HIS A 381 5.30 -15.31 4.45
C HIS A 381 5.89 -14.68 3.17
N ASP A 382 5.23 -13.65 2.65
CA ASP A 382 5.68 -12.96 1.44
C ASP A 382 7.05 -12.32 1.66
N THR A 383 8.02 -12.81 0.90
CA THR A 383 9.40 -12.30 0.91
C THR A 383 9.63 -11.25 -0.15
N LEU A 384 8.91 -11.29 -1.26
CA LEU A 384 9.21 -10.46 -2.42
C LEU A 384 8.71 -9.03 -2.21
N GLN A 385 7.43 -8.85 -1.92
CA GLN A 385 6.87 -7.50 -1.72
C GLN A 385 7.46 -6.84 -0.47
N SER A 386 7.73 -7.62 0.57
CA SER A 386 8.48 -7.19 1.76
C SER A 386 9.85 -6.62 1.41
N THR A 387 10.59 -7.30 0.54
CA THR A 387 11.91 -6.85 0.10
C THR A 387 11.84 -5.59 -0.77
N ILE A 388 10.82 -5.50 -1.64
CA ILE A 388 10.57 -4.31 -2.47
C ILE A 388 10.27 -3.10 -1.57
N TYR A 389 9.40 -3.25 -0.57
CA TYR A 389 9.10 -2.19 0.38
C TYR A 389 10.33 -1.73 1.17
N ALA A 390 11.15 -2.66 1.66
CA ALA A 390 12.37 -2.32 2.38
C ALA A 390 13.37 -1.56 1.50
N LEU A 391 13.58 -2.00 0.24
CA LEU A 391 14.48 -1.33 -0.69
C LEU A 391 13.99 0.09 -1.03
N ASN A 392 12.71 0.25 -1.38
CA ASN A 392 12.12 1.57 -1.61
C ASN A 392 12.20 2.45 -0.37
N THR A 393 12.11 1.88 0.83
CA THR A 393 12.29 2.64 2.08
C THR A 393 13.68 3.26 2.17
N TYR A 394 14.74 2.50 1.88
CA TYR A 394 16.11 3.03 1.86
C TYR A 394 16.31 4.10 0.78
N LEU A 395 15.72 3.90 -0.40
CA LEU A 395 15.80 4.82 -1.52
C LEU A 395 15.09 6.14 -1.20
N HIS A 396 13.84 6.09 -0.75
CA HIS A 396 13.06 7.28 -0.44
C HIS A 396 13.67 8.12 0.68
N PHE A 397 14.35 7.49 1.64
CA PHE A 397 15.03 8.20 2.72
C PHE A 397 16.46 8.63 2.35
N ASP A 398 16.93 8.42 1.12
CA ASP A 398 18.29 8.77 0.66
C ASP A 398 19.40 8.17 1.55
N MET A 399 19.27 6.90 1.95
CA MET A 399 20.15 6.27 2.95
C MET A 399 21.34 5.49 2.37
N LEU A 400 21.52 5.48 1.04
CA LEU A 400 22.52 4.65 0.37
C LEU A 400 23.98 5.13 0.54
N ASP A 401 24.21 6.32 1.09
CA ASP A 401 25.56 6.75 1.45
C ASP A 401 26.10 5.99 2.69
N ASN A 402 25.22 5.49 3.56
CA ASN A 402 25.61 4.61 4.65
C ASN A 402 26.01 3.23 4.10
N GLU A 403 27.25 2.80 4.34
CA GLU A 403 27.80 1.54 3.80
C GLU A 403 27.00 0.30 4.19
N ARG A 404 26.47 0.25 5.42
CA ARG A 404 25.69 -0.89 5.92
C ARG A 404 24.34 -0.95 5.21
N VAL A 405 23.68 0.19 5.03
CA VAL A 405 22.43 0.31 4.27
C VAL A 405 22.67 -0.01 2.80
N ARG A 406 23.72 0.53 2.19
CA ARG A 406 24.11 0.24 0.80
C ARG A 406 24.31 -1.25 0.56
N THR A 407 25.04 -1.91 1.44
CA THR A 407 25.26 -3.37 1.37
C THR A 407 23.92 -4.12 1.45
N SER A 408 23.06 -3.71 2.38
CA SER A 408 21.71 -4.26 2.53
C SER A 408 20.87 -4.07 1.27
N ALA A 409 20.88 -2.86 0.68
CA ALA A 409 20.15 -2.52 -0.54
C ALA A 409 20.63 -3.31 -1.76
N PHE A 410 21.93 -3.52 -1.95
CA PHE A 410 22.44 -4.33 -3.06
C PHE A 410 21.99 -5.79 -2.97
N LYS A 411 22.02 -6.39 -1.78
CA LYS A 411 21.48 -7.74 -1.57
C LYS A 411 19.98 -7.79 -1.86
N ALA A 412 19.23 -6.76 -1.46
CA ALA A 412 17.81 -6.64 -1.76
C ALA A 412 17.54 -6.59 -3.27
N LEU A 413 18.32 -5.78 -4.00
CA LEU A 413 18.22 -5.66 -5.45
C LEU A 413 18.52 -6.98 -6.15
N GLU A 414 19.57 -7.70 -5.74
CA GLU A 414 19.88 -9.03 -6.27
C GLU A 414 18.74 -10.02 -6.02
N TYR A 415 18.18 -10.01 -4.81
CA TYR A 415 17.03 -10.82 -4.46
C TYR A 415 15.83 -10.52 -5.38
N ILE A 416 15.46 -9.24 -5.53
CA ILE A 416 14.34 -8.82 -6.40
C ILE A 416 14.58 -9.24 -7.85
N LEU A 417 15.77 -8.99 -8.41
CA LEU A 417 16.12 -9.35 -9.79
C LEU A 417 16.10 -10.86 -10.04
N SER A 418 16.35 -11.68 -9.01
CA SER A 418 16.27 -13.14 -9.10
C SER A 418 14.83 -13.69 -9.12
N HIS A 419 13.85 -12.90 -8.65
CA HIS A 419 12.43 -13.28 -8.58
C HIS A 419 11.59 -12.80 -9.77
N LYS A 420 12.21 -12.17 -10.77
CA LYS A 420 11.49 -11.72 -11.98
C LYS A 420 10.93 -12.91 -12.76
N ILE A 421 9.70 -12.76 -13.23
CA ILE A 421 9.03 -13.75 -14.07
C ILE A 421 9.01 -13.22 -15.50
N LYS A 422 9.64 -13.95 -16.42
CA LYS A 422 9.68 -13.61 -17.83
C LYS A 422 8.39 -14.02 -18.53
N THR A 423 7.79 -13.09 -19.26
CA THR A 423 6.66 -13.32 -20.18
C THR A 423 7.09 -13.03 -21.61
N LEU A 424 6.16 -13.20 -22.56
CA LEU A 424 6.36 -12.78 -23.95
C LEU A 424 6.54 -11.25 -24.06
N ASN A 425 5.90 -10.49 -23.17
CA ASN A 425 5.74 -9.05 -23.31
C ASN A 425 6.47 -8.23 -22.24
N GLY A 426 7.32 -8.85 -21.40
CA GLY A 426 7.94 -8.13 -20.29
C GLY A 426 8.37 -9.02 -19.13
N TYR A 427 8.83 -8.36 -18.07
CA TYR A 427 9.10 -8.95 -16.77
C TYR A 427 8.05 -8.47 -15.77
N TYR A 428 7.59 -9.36 -14.91
CA TYR A 428 6.75 -8.99 -13.78
C TYR A 428 7.22 -9.69 -12.52
N TRP A 429 6.72 -9.20 -11.40
CA TRP A 429 6.94 -9.77 -10.08
C TRP A 429 5.61 -10.22 -9.53
N LYS A 430 5.58 -11.44 -8.98
CA LYS A 430 4.36 -12.03 -8.43
C LYS A 430 3.85 -11.15 -7.30
N GLY A 431 2.56 -10.81 -7.36
CA GLY A 431 1.92 -9.93 -6.41
C GLY A 431 1.76 -10.55 -5.03
N GLY A 432 2.21 -9.81 -4.02
CA GLY A 432 1.90 -10.06 -2.61
C GLY A 432 0.62 -9.36 -2.18
N VAL A 433 0.26 -9.49 -0.90
CA VAL A 433 -0.90 -8.79 -0.34
C VAL A 433 -0.59 -7.32 -0.12
N PHE A 434 -1.28 -6.45 -0.86
CA PHE A 434 -1.21 -5.00 -0.68
C PHE A 434 -2.34 -4.45 0.21
N PHE A 435 -3.43 -5.21 0.38
CA PHE A 435 -4.59 -4.80 1.18
C PHE A 435 -5.32 -6.01 1.76
N ALA A 436 -5.94 -5.87 2.93
CA ALA A 436 -6.72 -6.91 3.60
C ALA A 436 -8.07 -6.38 4.11
N GLY A 437 -9.03 -7.27 4.37
CA GLY A 437 -10.43 -6.92 4.67
C GLY A 437 -10.68 -6.33 6.07
N GLY A 438 -9.70 -5.61 6.63
CA GLY A 438 -9.77 -5.00 7.95
C GLY A 438 -9.61 -6.00 9.09
N THR A 439 -9.99 -5.58 10.30
CA THR A 439 -9.53 -6.18 11.57
C THR A 439 -9.90 -7.66 11.78
N VAL A 440 -11.14 -8.09 11.49
CA VAL A 440 -11.57 -9.48 11.76
C VAL A 440 -11.14 -10.44 10.66
N VAL A 441 -11.08 -9.99 9.41
CA VAL A 441 -10.78 -10.86 8.26
C VAL A 441 -9.40 -10.57 7.65
N ARG A 442 -8.54 -9.85 8.37
CA ARG A 442 -7.18 -9.41 7.98
C ARG A 442 -6.31 -10.53 7.41
N HIS A 443 -6.49 -11.75 7.92
CA HIS A 443 -5.70 -12.92 7.54
C HIS A 443 -6.43 -13.84 6.55
N ILE A 444 -7.70 -13.55 6.30
CA ILE A 444 -8.59 -14.43 5.53
C ILE A 444 -8.78 -13.88 4.14
N LEU A 445 -9.17 -12.60 4.07
CA LEU A 445 -9.61 -11.91 2.86
C LEU A 445 -8.60 -10.81 2.51
N HIS A 446 -8.01 -10.90 1.33
CA HIS A 446 -6.97 -9.99 0.90
C HIS A 446 -6.94 -9.77 -0.60
N TRP A 447 -6.19 -8.74 -1.01
CA TRP A 447 -5.99 -8.36 -2.39
C TRP A 447 -4.53 -8.46 -2.79
N LYS A 448 -4.29 -9.08 -3.95
CA LYS A 448 -2.96 -9.22 -4.57
C LYS A 448 -2.98 -8.63 -5.98
N SER A 449 -1.89 -8.01 -6.40
CA SER A 449 -1.76 -7.49 -7.78
C SER A 449 -0.31 -7.57 -8.26
N ASP A 450 -0.12 -8.34 -9.33
CA ASP A 450 1.16 -8.45 -10.03
C ASP A 450 1.56 -7.10 -10.64
N ALA A 451 0.60 -6.33 -11.15
CA ALA A 451 0.85 -5.02 -11.73
C ALA A 451 1.27 -3.99 -10.67
N PHE A 452 0.56 -3.92 -9.54
CA PHE A 452 0.95 -3.02 -8.45
C PHE A 452 2.33 -3.37 -7.90
N THR A 453 2.60 -4.67 -7.70
CA THR A 453 3.92 -5.13 -7.23
C THR A 453 5.01 -4.85 -8.25
N THR A 454 4.72 -5.01 -9.54
CA THR A 454 5.68 -4.68 -10.62
C THR A 454 5.94 -3.17 -10.70
N ALA A 455 4.95 -2.32 -10.44
CA ALA A 455 5.15 -0.88 -10.35
C ALA A 455 6.03 -0.49 -9.15
N LEU A 456 5.80 -1.09 -7.98
CA LEU A 456 6.69 -0.92 -6.81
C LEU A 456 8.12 -1.39 -7.10
N THR A 457 8.28 -2.51 -7.82
CA THR A 457 9.61 -2.96 -8.25
C THR A 457 10.25 -1.98 -9.22
N LEU A 458 9.48 -1.44 -10.18
CA LEU A 458 9.99 -0.46 -11.13
C LEU A 458 10.49 0.80 -10.41
N GLU A 459 9.79 1.27 -9.38
CA GLU A 459 10.24 2.35 -8.49
C GLU A 459 11.60 2.01 -7.86
N ALA A 460 11.75 0.80 -7.32
CA ALA A 460 13.01 0.36 -6.72
C ALA A 460 14.15 0.29 -7.73
N LEU A 461 13.87 -0.22 -8.93
CA LEU A 461 14.86 -0.35 -10.00
C LEU A 461 15.33 1.02 -10.48
N LEU A 462 14.42 1.97 -10.71
CA LEU A 462 14.78 3.31 -11.17
C LEU A 462 15.49 4.13 -10.09
N GLY A 463 15.07 4.01 -8.82
CA GLY A 463 15.83 4.60 -7.71
C GLY A 463 17.26 4.04 -7.61
N MET A 464 17.43 2.72 -7.78
CA MET A 464 18.76 2.12 -7.85
C MET A 464 19.55 2.57 -9.09
N LYS A 465 18.91 2.73 -10.25
CA LYS A 465 19.54 3.26 -11.48
C LYS A 465 20.12 4.65 -11.21
N GLY A 466 19.34 5.56 -10.63
CA GLY A 466 19.79 6.92 -10.29
C GLY A 466 21.02 6.93 -9.37
N TYR A 467 21.00 6.10 -8.32
CA TYR A 467 22.15 5.94 -7.43
C TYR A 467 23.40 5.41 -8.15
N LEU A 468 23.25 4.43 -9.04
CA LEU A 468 24.35 3.84 -9.80
C LEU A 468 24.99 4.84 -10.76
N GLU A 469 24.18 5.66 -11.43
CA GLU A 469 24.62 6.71 -12.35
C GLU A 469 25.42 7.81 -11.65
N GLU A 470 24.97 8.23 -10.47
CA GLU A 470 25.68 9.22 -9.65
C GLU A 470 27.09 8.72 -9.29
N LYS A 471 27.22 7.47 -8.82
CA LYS A 471 28.53 6.93 -8.41
C LYS A 471 29.48 6.68 -9.58
N ASP A 472 28.99 6.28 -10.76
CA ASP A 472 29.83 6.13 -11.96
C ASP A 472 30.38 7.48 -12.42
N SER A 473 29.56 8.54 -12.36
CA SER A 473 29.98 9.90 -12.70
C SER A 473 31.09 10.44 -11.79
N LEU A 474 31.01 10.16 -10.48
CA LEU A 474 32.02 10.56 -9.49
C LEU A 474 33.35 9.82 -9.70
N LYS A 475 33.30 8.54 -10.07
CA LYS A 475 34.50 7.75 -10.36
C LYS A 475 35.25 8.32 -11.57
N HIS A 476 34.54 8.60 -12.66
CA HIS A 476 35.14 9.20 -13.85
C HIS A 476 35.71 10.60 -13.60
N PHE A 477 35.08 11.40 -12.74
CA PHE A 477 35.61 12.71 -12.34
C PHE A 477 36.92 12.58 -11.53
N SER A 478 36.99 11.63 -10.59
CA SER A 478 38.19 11.37 -9.79
C SER A 478 39.37 10.83 -10.61
N GLU A 479 39.10 10.01 -11.64
CA GLU A 479 40.13 9.49 -12.54
C GLU A 479 40.66 10.59 -13.49
N ALA A 480 39.80 11.50 -13.94
CA ALA A 480 40.22 12.64 -14.76
C ALA A 480 41.12 13.63 -14.00
N GLN A 481 40.82 13.90 -12.71
CA GLN A 481 41.63 14.76 -11.85
C GLN A 481 42.99 14.17 -11.46
N LEU A 482 43.17 12.85 -11.59
CA LEU A 482 44.46 12.18 -11.36
C LEU A 482 45.36 12.16 -12.61
N ILE A 483 44.80 12.54 -13.77
CA ILE A 483 45.52 12.62 -15.06
C ILE A 483 46.01 14.05 -15.34
N GLU A 484 45.46 15.05 -14.65
CA GLU A 484 45.95 16.44 -14.58
C GLU A 484 46.96 16.63 -13.44
#